data_AF-A0A212CP89-F1
#
_entry.id   AF-A0A212CP89-F1
#
_cell.length_a   1.000
_cell.length_b   1.000
_cell.length_c   1.000
_cell.angle_alpha   90.00
_cell.angle_beta   90.00
_cell.angle_gamma   90.00
#
_symmetry.space_group_name_H-M   'P 1'
#
loop_
_entity.id
_entity.type
_entity.pdbx_description
1 polymer ?
#
loop_
_entity_poly.entity_id
_entity_poly.type
_entity_poly.pdbx_seq_one_letter_code
_entity_poly.pdbx_strand_id
1 'polypeptide(L)'
;AIDRGVGFELLYSPAIKDSTMRRYTISNALNLMQVCKGKPLEIRGPYDVANLGLLFGLSESDAKAAVSTNCRAVLLHGETRKTAFGIISTVKKPRTSEADDDSLPACKKAKCES
;
A
#
# COMPACT_ATOMS: atom_id res chain seq x y z
N ALA A 1 20.37 21.86 2.93
CA ALA A 1 18.92 21.55 2.98
C ALA A 1 18.70 20.23 3.71
N ILE A 2 19.26 19.13 3.17
CA ILE A 2 19.19 17.78 3.75
C ILE A 2 19.74 17.72 5.18
N ASP A 3 20.97 18.16 5.42
CA ASP A 3 21.60 18.14 6.76
C ASP A 3 20.94 19.13 7.76
N ARG A 4 20.02 19.97 7.27
CA ARG A 4 19.22 20.90 8.06
C ARG A 4 17.79 20.40 8.30
N GLY A 5 17.48 19.16 7.91
CA GLY A 5 16.15 18.55 8.07
C GLY A 5 15.06 19.10 7.13
N VAL A 6 15.43 19.73 6.01
CA VAL A 6 14.47 20.31 5.05
C VAL A 6 14.22 19.32 3.92
N GLY A 7 12.98 18.87 3.79
CA GLY A 7 12.47 18.01 2.72
C GLY A 7 11.89 18.78 1.53
N PHE A 8 11.67 18.08 0.42
CA PHE A 8 11.05 18.61 -0.79
C PHE A 8 9.81 17.80 -1.14
N GLU A 9 8.69 18.48 -1.40
CA GLU A 9 7.47 17.84 -1.91
C GLU A 9 7.48 17.87 -3.45
N LEU A 10 7.09 16.75 -4.06
CA LEU A 10 6.96 16.64 -5.51
C LEU A 10 5.49 16.42 -5.91
N LEU A 11 4.84 17.48 -6.38
CA LEU A 11 3.47 17.43 -6.91
C LEU A 11 3.45 16.69 -8.26
N TYR A 12 2.80 15.51 -8.29
CA TYR A 12 2.69 14.69 -9.50
C TYR A 12 1.41 14.95 -10.32
N SER A 13 0.42 15.66 -9.76
CA SER A 13 -0.84 15.99 -10.44
C SER A 13 -0.66 16.60 -11.84
N PRO A 14 0.29 17.53 -12.09
CA PRO A 14 0.53 18.07 -13.43
C PRO A 14 1.02 17.02 -14.43
N ALA A 15 1.70 15.96 -13.96
CA ALA A 15 2.21 14.91 -14.81
C ALA A 15 1.12 13.99 -15.37
N ILE A 16 -0.05 13.96 -14.73
CA ILE A 16 -1.18 13.16 -15.22
C ILE A 16 -2.03 13.97 -16.20
N LYS A 17 -2.26 15.25 -15.90
CA LYS A 17 -3.22 16.11 -16.62
C LYS A 17 -2.78 16.51 -18.02
N ASP A 18 -1.49 16.79 -18.23
CA ASP A 18 -1.00 17.30 -19.52
C ASP A 18 0.34 16.66 -19.92
N SER A 19 0.49 16.37 -21.22
CA SER A 19 1.65 15.66 -21.76
C SER A 19 2.92 16.49 -21.80
N THR A 20 2.79 17.82 -21.88
CA THR A 20 3.92 18.76 -21.84
C THR A 20 4.36 18.95 -20.40
N MET A 21 3.40 19.16 -19.48
CA MET A 21 3.66 19.24 -18.04
C MET A 21 4.28 17.96 -17.49
N ARG A 22 3.87 16.79 -18.00
CA ARG A 22 4.51 15.50 -17.66
C ARG A 22 6.01 15.49 -17.92
N ARG A 23 6.44 15.96 -19.09
CA ARG A 23 7.87 16.02 -19.44
C ARG A 23 8.62 16.94 -18.48
N TYR A 24 8.06 18.09 -18.14
CA TYR A 24 8.66 19.01 -17.17
C TYR A 24 8.71 18.44 -15.75
N THR A 25 7.62 17.86 -15.25
CA THR A 25 7.57 17.25 -13.91
C THR A 25 8.58 16.12 -13.78
N ILE A 26 8.67 15.25 -14.79
CA ILE A 26 9.65 14.14 -14.80
C ILE A 26 11.08 14.69 -14.84
N SER A 27 11.37 15.65 -15.72
CA SER A 27 12.72 16.23 -15.84
C SER A 27 13.17 16.89 -14.53
N ASN A 28 12.28 17.66 -13.89
CA ASN A 28 12.57 18.31 -12.61
C ASN A 28 12.77 17.29 -11.49
N ALA A 29 11.96 16.23 -11.45
CA ALA A 29 12.11 15.14 -10.48
C ALA A 29 13.45 14.41 -10.64
N LEU A 30 13.87 14.12 -11.87
CA LEU A 30 15.16 13.49 -12.16
C LEU A 30 16.33 14.37 -11.75
N ASN A 31 16.28 15.68 -12.04
CA ASN A 31 17.29 16.64 -11.60
C ASN A 31 17.37 16.72 -10.08
N LEU A 32 16.22 16.78 -9.40
CA LEU A 32 16.17 16.77 -7.94
C LEU A 32 16.78 15.48 -7.37
N MET A 33 16.47 14.33 -7.95
CA MET A 33 17.03 13.05 -7.54
C MET A 33 18.55 12.96 -7.77
N GLN A 34 19.06 13.51 -8.87
CA GLN A 34 20.51 13.57 -9.11
C GLN A 34 21.23 14.46 -8.09
N VAL A 35 20.68 15.63 -7.80
CA VAL A 35 21.25 16.59 -6.83
C VAL A 35 21.18 16.02 -5.40
N CYS A 36 20.06 15.40 -5.03
CA CYS A 36 19.86 14.78 -3.72
C CYS A 36 20.45 13.36 -3.61
N LYS A 37 21.11 12.87 -4.66
CA LYS A 37 21.65 11.49 -4.79
C LYS A 37 20.63 10.39 -4.44
N GLY A 38 19.36 10.65 -4.75
CA GLY A 38 18.26 9.71 -4.57
C GLY A 38 18.08 9.15 -3.17
N LYS A 39 18.55 9.84 -2.12
CA LYS A 39 18.33 9.39 -0.74
C LYS A 39 16.85 9.58 -0.38
N PRO A 40 16.06 8.53 -0.10
CA PRO A 40 14.82 8.69 0.66
C PRO A 40 15.22 9.00 2.11
N LEU A 41 15.31 10.28 2.45
CA LEU A 41 16.04 10.75 3.64
C LEU A 41 15.41 10.37 4.98
N GLU A 42 14.15 9.93 4.98
CA GLU A 42 13.37 9.76 6.20
C GLU A 42 12.90 8.32 6.44
N ILE A 43 13.14 7.41 5.49
CA ILE A 43 12.86 5.99 5.74
C ILE A 43 13.97 5.43 6.63
N ARG A 44 13.58 4.71 7.68
CA ARG A 44 14.46 4.05 8.64
C ARG A 44 14.25 2.54 8.56
N GLY A 45 15.26 1.76 8.97
CA GLY A 45 15.10 0.31 9.02
C GLY A 45 13.98 -0.09 9.98
N PRO A 46 13.32 -1.25 9.80
CA PRO A 46 12.22 -1.66 10.67
C PRO A 46 12.65 -1.76 12.15
N TYR A 47 13.90 -2.14 12.41
CA TYR A 47 14.48 -2.15 13.76
C TYR A 47 14.74 -0.75 14.32
N ASP A 48 15.17 0.20 13.49
CA ASP A 48 15.34 1.58 13.91
C ASP A 48 13.99 2.18 14.33
N VAL A 49 12.93 1.89 13.57
CA VAL A 49 11.56 2.32 13.89
C VAL A 49 11.03 1.62 15.14
N ALA A 50 11.29 0.31 15.31
CA ALA A 50 10.95 -0.40 16.54
C ALA A 50 11.68 0.21 17.74
N ASN A 51 12.96 0.56 17.60
CA ASN A 51 13.73 1.19 18.68
C ASN A 51 13.19 2.59 19.05
N LEU A 52 12.60 3.33 18.12
CA LEU A 52 11.83 4.55 18.45
C LEU A 52 10.63 4.24 19.34
N GLY A 53 9.99 3.09 19.19
CA GLY A 53 8.91 2.63 20.05
C GLY A 53 9.32 2.52 21.52
N LEU A 54 10.57 2.10 21.80
CA LEU A 54 11.13 2.10 23.16
C LEU A 54 11.20 3.52 23.74
N LEU A 55 11.59 4.51 22.92
CA LEU A 55 11.59 5.93 23.34
C LEU A 55 10.18 6.45 23.64
N PHE A 56 9.16 5.87 23.00
CA PHE A 56 7.75 6.16 23.26
C PHE A 56 7.15 5.35 24.42
N GLY A 57 7.97 4.59 25.15
CA GLY A 57 7.54 3.83 26.33
C GLY A 57 6.91 2.47 26.02
N LEU A 58 7.01 1.98 24.77
CA LEU A 58 6.63 0.60 24.46
C LEU A 58 7.67 -0.37 25.03
N SER A 59 7.21 -1.56 25.42
CA SER A 59 8.11 -2.68 25.66
C SER A 59 8.79 -3.11 24.36
N GLU A 60 9.93 -3.79 24.44
CA GLU A 60 10.62 -4.29 23.24
C GLU A 60 9.73 -5.21 22.38
N SER A 61 8.90 -6.04 23.02
CA SER A 61 7.93 -6.89 22.34
C SER A 61 6.84 -6.07 21.64
N ASP A 62 6.29 -5.05 22.31
CA ASP A 62 5.22 -4.22 21.74
C ASP A 62 5.74 -3.34 20.60
N ALA A 63 6.95 -2.82 20.75
CA ALA A 63 7.63 -2.04 19.71
C ALA A 63 7.86 -2.86 18.44
N LYS A 64 8.30 -4.11 18.56
CA LYS A 64 8.45 -5.03 17.42
C LYS A 64 7.09 -5.41 16.82
N ALA A 65 6.08 -5.67 17.65
CA ALA A 65 4.73 -5.98 17.21
C ALA A 65 4.09 -4.80 16.44
N ALA A 66 4.34 -3.57 16.90
CA ALA A 66 3.84 -2.34 16.29
C ALA A 66 4.26 -2.17 14.83
N VAL A 67 5.48 -2.59 14.47
CA VAL A 67 6.00 -2.54 13.09
C VAL A 67 5.80 -3.83 12.30
N SER A 68 5.17 -4.86 12.88
CA SER A 68 4.99 -6.17 12.25
C SER A 68 3.54 -6.68 12.33
N THR A 69 3.19 -7.43 13.38
CA THR A 69 1.90 -8.10 13.55
C THR A 69 0.73 -7.11 13.58
N ASN A 70 0.90 -5.96 14.23
CA ASN A 70 -0.15 -4.95 14.33
C ASN A 70 -0.43 -4.31 12.97
N CYS A 71 0.61 -4.01 12.18
CA CYS A 71 0.43 -3.54 10.80
C CYS A 71 -0.36 -4.55 9.97
N ARG A 72 -0.05 -5.85 10.09
CA ARG A 72 -0.79 -6.92 9.40
C ARG A 72 -2.26 -6.99 9.84
N ALA A 73 -2.52 -6.87 11.14
CA ALA A 73 -3.89 -6.86 11.67
C ALA A 73 -4.71 -5.70 11.12
N VAL A 74 -4.13 -4.49 11.03
CA VAL A 74 -4.78 -3.31 10.45
C VAL A 74 -5.09 -3.52 8.96
N LEU A 75 -4.17 -4.10 8.20
CA LEU A 75 -4.39 -4.41 6.78
C LEU A 75 -5.55 -5.39 6.59
N LEU A 76 -5.55 -6.50 7.32
CA LEU A 76 -6.62 -7.50 7.26
C LEU A 76 -7.98 -6.93 7.69
N HIS A 77 -8.00 -6.11 8.73
CA HIS A 77 -9.20 -5.41 9.14
C HIS A 77 -9.68 -4.41 8.08
N GLY A 78 -8.77 -3.85 7.27
CA GLY A 78 -9.12 -3.07 6.09
C GLY A 78 -9.79 -3.89 5.00
N GLU A 79 -9.34 -5.13 4.79
CA GLU A 79 -9.94 -6.06 3.82
C GLU A 79 -11.36 -6.46 4.23
N THR A 80 -11.62 -6.71 5.52
CA THR A 80 -12.96 -7.10 6.00
C THR A 80 -14.05 -6.06 5.74
N ARG A 81 -13.69 -4.78 5.62
CA ARG A 81 -14.64 -3.70 5.27
C ARG A 81 -15.08 -3.73 3.81
N LYS A 82 -14.30 -4.34 2.92
CA LYS A 82 -14.61 -4.44 1.49
C LYS A 82 -15.39 -5.71 1.14
N THR A 83 -15.47 -6.63 2.09
CA THR A 83 -16.09 -7.95 1.99
C THR A 83 -17.21 -8.05 3.03
N ALA A 84 -17.84 -9.22 3.16
CA ALA A 84 -18.92 -9.43 4.14
C ALA A 84 -18.39 -9.56 5.58
N PHE A 85 -17.65 -8.56 6.07
CA PHE A 85 -17.06 -8.50 7.42
C PHE A 85 -16.08 -9.65 7.75
N GLY A 86 -15.52 -10.31 6.73
CA GLY A 86 -14.54 -11.40 6.86
C GLY A 86 -13.47 -11.36 5.77
N ILE A 87 -12.32 -12.01 5.96
CA ILE A 87 -11.23 -11.95 4.98
C ILE A 87 -11.53 -12.90 3.82
N ILE A 88 -11.65 -12.39 2.59
CA ILE A 88 -11.86 -13.21 1.38
C ILE A 88 -10.59 -13.13 0.53
N SER A 89 -9.80 -14.20 0.50
CA SER A 89 -8.65 -14.33 -0.40
C SER A 89 -9.09 -14.98 -1.70
N THR A 90 -9.18 -14.18 -2.78
CA THR A 90 -9.46 -14.72 -4.13
C THR A 90 -8.17 -14.80 -4.92
N VAL A 91 -7.86 -15.97 -5.45
CA VAL A 91 -6.75 -16.14 -6.39
C VAL A 91 -7.29 -15.88 -7.78
N LYS A 92 -6.81 -14.83 -8.44
CA LYS A 92 -7.23 -14.52 -9.80
C LYS A 92 -6.65 -15.58 -10.74
N LYS A 93 -7.52 -16.45 -11.26
CA LYS A 93 -7.12 -17.41 -12.29
C LYS A 93 -6.70 -16.64 -13.55
N PRO A 94 -5.53 -16.93 -14.15
CA PRO A 94 -5.14 -16.30 -15.40
C PRO A 94 -6.20 -16.63 -16.45
N ARG A 95 -6.65 -15.60 -17.19
CA ARG A 95 -7.65 -15.77 -18.25
C ARG A 95 -7.01 -16.53 -19.40
N THR A 96 -7.43 -17.77 -19.62
CA THR A 96 -7.25 -18.46 -20.90
C THR A 96 -8.18 -17.79 -21.92
N SER A 97 -7.60 -17.36 -23.03
CA SER A 97 -8.34 -16.90 -24.20
C SER A 97 -9.02 -18.08 -24.90
N GLU A 98 -10.25 -17.82 -25.35
CA GLU A 98 -11.04 -18.48 -26.40
C GLU A 98 -12.25 -19.37 -25.97
N ALA A 99 -13.42 -18.83 -26.35
CA ALA A 99 -14.66 -19.44 -26.88
C ALA A 99 -15.50 -20.46 -26.05
N ASP A 100 -16.77 -20.06 -25.86
CA ASP A 100 -18.04 -20.81 -25.67
C ASP A 100 -18.03 -22.28 -25.23
N ASP A 101 -18.74 -22.58 -24.14
CA ASP A 101 -19.88 -23.50 -24.22
C ASP A 101 -20.88 -23.24 -23.07
N ASP A 102 -22.15 -23.20 -23.44
CA ASP A 102 -23.32 -22.89 -22.64
C ASP A 102 -23.78 -24.16 -21.90
N SER A 103 -23.65 -24.23 -20.58
CA SER A 103 -24.42 -25.20 -19.79
C SER A 103 -24.51 -24.83 -18.30
N LEU A 104 -25.72 -24.42 -17.89
CA LEU A 104 -26.15 -24.47 -16.49
C LEU A 104 -26.21 -25.94 -16.01
N PRO A 105 -26.19 -26.18 -14.68
CA PRO A 105 -27.48 -26.46 -14.05
C PRO A 105 -27.70 -25.82 -12.66
N ALA A 106 -28.99 -25.78 -12.32
CA ALA A 106 -29.63 -25.19 -11.15
C ALA A 106 -29.40 -25.93 -9.81
N CYS A 107 -29.58 -25.21 -8.69
CA CYS A 107 -30.23 -25.60 -7.42
C CYS A 107 -29.63 -24.78 -6.26
N LYS A 108 -30.31 -24.29 -5.22
CA LYS A 108 -31.72 -24.25 -4.77
C LYS A 108 -31.81 -23.09 -3.76
N LYS A 109 -32.92 -22.36 -3.75
CA LYS A 109 -33.26 -21.43 -2.67
C LYS A 109 -33.47 -22.22 -1.37
N ALA A 110 -32.94 -21.73 -0.26
CA ALA A 110 -33.41 -22.10 1.08
C ALA A 110 -33.83 -20.82 1.82
N LYS A 111 -35.14 -20.64 1.93
CA LYS A 111 -35.79 -19.77 2.91
C LYS A 111 -36.08 -20.66 4.12
N CYS A 112 -35.64 -20.24 5.31
CA CYS A 112 -36.21 -20.72 6.58
C CYS A 112 -36.40 -19.50 7.49
N GLU A 113 -37.65 -19.03 7.55
CA GLU A 113 -38.22 -18.43 8.75
C GLU A 113 -38.47 -19.54 9.77
N SER A 114 -38.13 -19.32 11.03
CA SER A 114 -38.86 -19.72 12.24
C SER A 114 -38.24 -18.97 13.42
#